data_AF-A0A2T4TDB7-F1
#
_entry.id   AF-A0A2T4TDB7-F1
#
_cell.length_a   1.000
_cell.length_b   1.000
_cell.length_c   1.000
_cell.angle_alpha   90.00
_cell.angle_beta   90.00
_cell.angle_gamma   90.00
#
_symmetry.space_group_name_H-M   'P 1'
#
loop_
_entity.id
_entity.type
_entity.pdbx_description
1 polymer ?
#
loop_
_entity_poly.entity_id
_entity_poly.type
_entity_poly.pdbx_seq_one_letter_code
_entity_poly.pdbx_strand_id
1 'polypeptide(L)'
;MRTNESFIRDHKLSKIICEKIDQILEDGIVTHEEQESLIEILKKRLNDAQIEKKIGYLKTCVKERKNLGIDLIDLLDNAEAIDIIHNRAERELGITLNSYSGTYVHDPEIVFVSLVLIGMLYYDGVFYESVRKTYKNLYQRYSEQKVEGLIRTLLNNYRIKDDVTGTKTRIINVVLAGTIVPSYYLGAFFEFIYDIYKLNFDSDLPDDLYGEFQFVYDGLQNVMRSESDELKVNVTKKTYKLIKSTKQLITNPVYNDAVIKLSIIVVRLIDKYIWDKDNVLHNPYLKRGYEEWLSTINREKEYGHRSKSEQLRSCWEPEYVLNGNTVYLVPPIHRVKATYDYRNIRIIVKNEEKVIYDNYVEDIRKIIGGYQIKNPAIELSNPLGRIVYQLVAGNEAIYESKTRLHRNFIVFDERGQEQANNKDYSGTAVFCTKSKVDKLHLYFSGEAYCLSSYSAHLGDAVLVDDKIFNFSEMIRPGVFW
;
A
#
# COMPACT_ATOMS: atom_id res chain seq x y z
N MET A 1 -47.25 3.89 -26.42
CA MET A 1 -46.05 3.40 -27.15
C MET A 1 -45.59 4.38 -28.23
N ARG A 2 -46.44 4.88 -29.13
CA ARG A 2 -46.06 5.86 -30.18
C ARG A 2 -45.49 7.20 -29.69
N THR A 3 -45.78 7.63 -28.46
CA THR A 3 -45.29 8.88 -27.87
C THR A 3 -43.85 8.83 -27.36
N ASN A 4 -43.30 7.64 -27.09
CA ASN A 4 -41.90 7.49 -26.65
C ASN A 4 -40.94 7.37 -27.85
N GLU A 5 -41.40 6.87 -29.00
CA GLU A 5 -40.59 6.78 -30.22
C GLU A 5 -40.22 8.15 -30.79
N SER A 6 -41.17 9.10 -30.80
CA SER A 6 -40.89 10.47 -31.28
C SER A 6 -39.90 11.19 -30.37
N PHE A 7 -40.01 11.00 -29.05
CA PHE A 7 -39.13 11.62 -28.06
C PHE A 7 -37.68 11.11 -28.16
N ILE A 8 -37.49 9.84 -28.53
CA ILE A 8 -36.17 9.26 -28.78
C ILE A 8 -35.62 9.76 -30.12
N ARG A 9 -36.43 9.87 -31.18
CA ARG A 9 -35.98 10.37 -32.50
C ARG A 9 -35.58 11.85 -32.48
N ASP A 10 -36.19 12.67 -31.62
CA ASP A 10 -35.92 14.11 -31.55
C ASP A 10 -34.69 14.48 -30.71
N HIS A 11 -34.19 13.57 -29.88
CA HIS A 11 -32.97 13.80 -29.12
C HIS A 11 -31.75 13.69 -30.06
N LYS A 12 -31.01 14.80 -30.23
CA LYS A 12 -29.93 15.00 -31.23
C LYS A 12 -28.94 13.84 -31.30
N LEU A 13 -28.71 13.18 -30.17
CA LEU A 13 -27.87 12.01 -30.05
C LEU A 13 -28.57 10.78 -30.63
N SER A 14 -29.77 10.38 -30.22
CA SER A 14 -30.45 9.19 -30.78
C SER A 14 -30.86 9.35 -32.24
N LYS A 15 -31.01 10.58 -32.74
CA LYS A 15 -31.29 10.87 -34.15
C LYS A 15 -30.29 10.23 -35.13
N ILE A 16 -28.99 10.30 -34.85
CA ILE A 16 -27.94 9.71 -35.72
C ILE A 16 -28.03 8.17 -35.75
N ILE A 17 -28.42 7.54 -34.64
CA ILE A 17 -28.63 6.07 -34.61
C ILE A 17 -29.90 5.72 -35.37
N CYS A 18 -30.98 6.46 -35.14
CA CYS A 18 -32.25 6.24 -35.84
C CYS A 18 -32.10 6.46 -37.35
N GLU A 19 -31.37 7.49 -37.80
CA GLU A 19 -31.09 7.74 -39.21
C GLU A 19 -30.24 6.62 -39.83
N LYS A 20 -29.23 6.11 -39.11
CA LYS A 20 -28.40 4.99 -39.59
C LYS A 20 -29.19 3.67 -39.63
N ILE A 21 -30.06 3.43 -38.64
CA ILE A 21 -30.96 2.26 -38.63
C ILE A 21 -32.00 2.36 -39.73
N ASP A 22 -32.58 3.55 -39.94
CA ASP A 22 -33.55 3.80 -41.01
C ASP A 22 -32.89 3.61 -42.40
N GLN A 23 -31.61 3.99 -42.58
CA GLN A 23 -30.82 3.72 -43.79
C GLN A 23 -30.55 2.22 -44.02
N ILE A 24 -30.22 1.47 -42.97
CA ILE A 24 -29.98 0.02 -43.06
C ILE A 24 -31.28 -0.76 -43.32
N LEU A 25 -32.42 -0.19 -42.96
CA LEU A 25 -33.75 -0.79 -43.17
C LEU A 25 -34.40 -0.33 -44.49
N GLU A 26 -33.80 0.61 -45.23
CA GLU A 26 -34.36 1.20 -46.45
C GLU A 26 -34.38 0.23 -47.65
N ASP A 27 -33.38 -0.65 -47.77
CA ASP A 27 -33.27 -1.63 -48.86
C ASP A 27 -33.69 -3.06 -48.44
N GLY A 28 -33.94 -3.26 -47.15
CA GLY A 28 -34.36 -4.54 -46.56
C GLY A 28 -33.27 -5.61 -46.48
N ILE A 29 -32.01 -5.29 -46.80
CA ILE A 29 -30.89 -6.24 -46.80
C ILE A 29 -29.77 -5.69 -45.91
N VAL A 30 -29.64 -6.25 -44.70
CA VAL A 30 -28.56 -5.86 -43.79
C VAL A 30 -27.23 -6.46 -44.25
N THR A 31 -26.31 -5.62 -44.72
CA THR A 31 -24.95 -6.04 -45.12
C THR A 31 -23.98 -6.11 -43.93
N HIS A 32 -22.88 -6.86 -44.08
CA HIS A 32 -21.85 -6.96 -43.04
C HIS A 32 -21.17 -5.61 -42.76
N GLU A 33 -20.97 -4.78 -43.78
CA GLU A 33 -20.36 -3.45 -43.66
C GLU A 33 -21.25 -2.47 -42.87
N GLU A 34 -22.57 -2.55 -43.06
CA GLU A 34 -23.54 -1.77 -42.30
C GLU A 34 -23.63 -2.18 -40.84
N GLN A 35 -23.53 -3.48 -40.55
CA GLN A 35 -23.43 -4.00 -39.19
C GLN A 35 -22.15 -3.51 -38.50
N GLU A 36 -21.00 -3.56 -39.18
CA GLU A 36 -19.74 -3.04 -38.65
C GLU A 36 -19.82 -1.53 -38.37
N SER A 37 -20.41 -0.75 -39.28
CA SER A 37 -20.59 0.70 -39.10
C SER A 37 -21.52 1.02 -37.91
N LEU A 38 -22.61 0.26 -37.73
CA LEU A 38 -23.50 0.42 -36.58
C LEU A 38 -22.79 0.04 -35.27
N ILE A 39 -22.04 -1.07 -35.26
CA ILE A 39 -21.24 -1.51 -34.11
C ILE A 39 -20.19 -0.47 -33.75
N GLU A 40 -19.53 0.16 -34.73
CA GLU A 40 -18.55 1.22 -34.50
C GLU A 40 -19.17 2.46 -33.85
N ILE A 41 -20.36 2.89 -34.33
CA ILE A 41 -21.11 4.00 -33.74
C ILE A 41 -21.53 3.69 -32.30
N LEU A 42 -21.99 2.46 -32.04
CA LEU A 42 -22.39 2.02 -30.71
C LEU A 42 -21.19 1.93 -29.76
N LYS A 43 -20.06 1.38 -30.22
CA LYS A 43 -18.79 1.33 -29.46
C LYS A 43 -18.31 2.73 -29.10
N LYS A 44 -18.31 3.66 -30.05
CA LYS A 44 -17.94 5.06 -29.82
C LYS A 44 -18.82 5.70 -28.75
N ARG A 45 -20.13 5.51 -28.81
CA ARG A 45 -21.05 6.04 -27.78
C ARG A 45 -20.88 5.42 -26.41
N LEU A 46 -20.64 4.12 -26.37
CA LEU A 46 -20.39 3.44 -25.10
C LEU A 46 -19.13 4.03 -24.45
N ASN A 47 -18.07 4.25 -25.25
CA ASN A 47 -16.85 4.93 -24.80
C ASN A 47 -17.13 6.37 -24.35
N ASP A 48 -17.85 7.17 -25.13
CA ASP A 48 -18.21 8.55 -24.77
C ASP A 48 -18.99 8.59 -23.43
N ALA A 49 -19.97 7.71 -23.24
CA ALA A 49 -20.75 7.63 -22.01
C ALA A 49 -19.89 7.20 -20.81
N GLN A 50 -18.94 6.27 -21.01
CA GLN A 50 -17.98 5.88 -19.98
C GLN A 50 -17.04 7.02 -19.62
N ILE A 51 -16.55 7.78 -20.60
CA ILE A 51 -15.71 8.96 -20.40
C ILE A 51 -16.49 10.02 -19.62
N GLU A 52 -17.74 10.32 -19.98
CA GLU A 52 -18.58 11.26 -19.23
C GLU A 52 -18.79 10.84 -17.78
N LYS A 53 -19.06 9.56 -17.54
CA LYS A 53 -19.24 9.03 -16.18
C LYS A 53 -17.95 9.18 -15.37
N LYS A 54 -16.79 8.90 -15.97
CA LYS A 54 -15.47 9.11 -15.34
C LYS A 54 -15.20 10.58 -15.06
N ILE A 55 -15.46 11.48 -16.01
CA ILE A 55 -15.31 12.93 -15.82
C ILE A 55 -16.24 13.42 -14.69
N GLY A 56 -17.49 12.97 -14.63
CA GLY A 56 -18.42 13.28 -13.56
C GLY A 56 -17.94 12.80 -12.18
N TYR A 57 -17.34 11.61 -12.12
CA TYR A 57 -16.70 11.10 -10.90
C TYR A 57 -15.51 11.96 -10.48
N LEU A 58 -14.60 12.28 -11.40
CA LEU A 58 -13.43 13.12 -11.11
C LEU A 58 -13.83 14.50 -10.60
N LYS A 59 -14.86 15.12 -11.18
CA LYS A 59 -15.40 16.40 -10.69
C LYS A 59 -15.93 16.29 -9.27
N THR A 60 -16.62 15.19 -8.94
CA THR A 60 -17.09 14.92 -7.58
C THR A 60 -15.92 14.79 -6.61
N CYS A 61 -14.86 14.05 -6.97
CA CYS A 61 -13.65 13.93 -6.16
C CYS A 61 -12.96 15.28 -5.94
N VAL A 62 -12.92 16.17 -6.95
CA VAL A 62 -12.37 17.53 -6.80
C VAL A 62 -13.19 18.32 -5.78
N LYS A 63 -14.53 18.25 -5.83
CA LYS A 63 -15.43 18.93 -4.89
C LYS A 63 -15.25 18.42 -3.46
N GLU A 64 -15.05 17.11 -3.30
CA GLU A 64 -14.76 16.46 -2.03
C GLU A 64 -13.31 16.64 -1.56
N ARG A 65 -12.46 17.33 -2.34
CA ARG A 65 -11.03 17.56 -2.07
C ARG A 65 -10.22 16.27 -1.88
N LYS A 66 -10.63 15.20 -2.57
CA LYS A 66 -9.89 13.94 -2.61
C LYS A 66 -8.71 14.04 -3.60
N ASN A 67 -7.65 13.29 -3.34
CA ASN A 67 -6.55 13.19 -4.28
C ASN A 67 -7.01 12.44 -5.54
N LEU A 68 -6.68 12.97 -6.72
CA LEU A 68 -7.16 12.45 -8.00
C LEU A 68 -6.13 11.53 -8.67
N GLY A 69 -4.88 11.51 -8.21
CA GLY A 69 -3.78 10.93 -8.97
C GLY A 69 -3.97 9.45 -9.28
N ILE A 70 -4.50 8.67 -8.32
CA ILE A 70 -4.79 7.24 -8.56
C ILE A 70 -5.86 7.06 -9.64
N ASP A 71 -6.98 7.79 -9.53
CA ASP A 71 -8.08 7.70 -10.50
C ASP A 71 -7.68 8.20 -11.89
N LEU A 72 -6.73 9.14 -11.96
CA LEU A 72 -6.22 9.68 -13.21
C LEU A 72 -5.28 8.70 -13.91
N ILE A 73 -4.50 7.88 -13.19
CA ILE A 73 -3.62 6.87 -13.79
C ILE A 73 -4.41 5.93 -14.70
N ASP A 74 -5.61 5.50 -14.29
CA ASP A 74 -6.50 4.65 -15.09
C ASP A 74 -7.08 5.35 -16.33
N LEU A 75 -7.06 6.69 -16.34
CA LEU A 75 -7.52 7.50 -17.48
C LEU A 75 -6.40 7.72 -18.50
N LEU A 76 -5.13 7.59 -18.09
CA LEU A 76 -3.97 7.85 -18.96
C LEU A 76 -3.82 6.88 -20.13
N ASP A 77 -4.45 5.71 -20.06
CA ASP A 77 -4.47 4.75 -21.16
C ASP A 77 -5.38 5.20 -22.32
N ASN A 78 -6.24 6.20 -22.10
CA ASN A 78 -7.18 6.71 -23.09
C ASN A 78 -6.82 8.14 -23.53
N ALA A 79 -6.09 8.25 -24.64
CA ALA A 79 -5.70 9.54 -25.21
C ALA A 79 -6.90 10.43 -25.60
N GLU A 80 -7.99 9.84 -26.10
CA GLU A 80 -9.21 10.57 -26.47
C GLU A 80 -9.85 11.23 -25.24
N ALA A 81 -9.87 10.53 -24.10
CA ALA A 81 -10.38 11.08 -22.84
C ALA A 81 -9.55 12.28 -22.35
N ILE A 82 -8.23 12.21 -22.48
CA ILE A 82 -7.31 13.32 -22.13
C ILE A 82 -7.60 14.54 -23.01
N ASP A 83 -7.70 14.34 -24.33
CA ASP A 83 -7.98 15.43 -25.27
C ASP A 83 -9.33 16.09 -25.02
N ILE A 84 -10.37 15.30 -24.71
CA ILE A 84 -11.71 15.83 -24.35
C ILE A 84 -11.61 16.71 -23.09
N ILE A 85 -10.87 16.29 -22.07
CA ILE A 85 -10.69 17.05 -20.82
C ILE A 85 -9.94 18.36 -21.10
N HIS A 86 -8.82 18.30 -21.83
CA HIS A 86 -8.03 19.49 -22.17
C HIS A 86 -8.83 20.50 -23.00
N ASN A 87 -9.55 20.04 -24.03
CA ASN A 87 -10.37 20.90 -24.88
C ASN A 87 -11.51 21.57 -24.10
N ARG A 88 -12.16 20.83 -23.18
CA ARG A 88 -13.20 21.42 -22.31
C ARG A 88 -12.61 22.44 -21.37
N ALA A 89 -11.50 22.14 -20.71
CA ALA A 89 -10.83 23.08 -19.82
C ALA A 89 -10.37 24.36 -20.55
N GLU A 90 -9.79 24.22 -21.75
CA GLU A 90 -9.40 25.37 -22.58
C GLU A 90 -10.61 26.24 -22.95
N ARG A 91 -11.73 25.60 -23.32
CA ARG A 91 -12.98 26.30 -23.65
C ARG A 91 -13.55 27.05 -22.44
N GLU A 92 -13.61 26.43 -21.27
CA GLU A 92 -14.11 27.06 -20.04
C GLU A 92 -13.27 28.28 -19.67
N LEU A 93 -11.93 28.16 -19.73
CA LEU A 93 -11.04 29.30 -19.52
C LEU A 93 -11.28 30.41 -20.56
N GLY A 94 -11.47 30.05 -21.83
CA GLY A 94 -11.79 31.00 -22.90
C GLY A 94 -13.12 31.73 -22.69
N ILE A 95 -14.16 31.05 -22.21
CA ILE A 95 -15.46 31.65 -21.91
C ILE A 95 -15.30 32.68 -20.78
N THR A 96 -14.61 32.31 -19.69
CA THR A 96 -14.39 33.22 -18.56
C THR A 96 -13.57 34.44 -18.97
N LEU A 97 -12.54 34.29 -19.80
CA LEU A 97 -11.70 35.40 -20.27
C LEU A 97 -12.40 36.35 -21.24
N ASN A 98 -13.45 35.88 -21.92
CA ASN A 98 -14.36 36.67 -22.74
C ASN A 98 -15.47 37.35 -21.94
N SER A 99 -15.76 36.88 -20.72
CA SER A 99 -16.78 37.50 -19.87
C SER A 99 -16.33 38.87 -19.33
N TYR A 100 -17.27 39.81 -19.24
CA TYR A 100 -17.04 41.16 -18.68
C TYR A 100 -16.58 41.14 -17.21
N SER A 101 -16.93 40.10 -16.44
CA SER A 101 -16.55 39.97 -15.03
C SER A 101 -15.19 39.29 -14.83
N GLY A 102 -14.74 38.44 -15.77
CA GLY A 102 -13.40 37.84 -15.80
C GLY A 102 -13.00 37.01 -14.58
N THR A 103 -13.94 36.67 -13.69
CA THR A 103 -13.65 36.19 -12.32
C THR A 103 -14.26 34.83 -11.98
N TYR A 104 -15.33 34.41 -12.64
CA TYR A 104 -16.02 33.16 -12.33
C TYR A 104 -15.90 32.15 -13.47
N VAL A 105 -15.34 30.97 -13.15
CA VAL A 105 -15.29 29.81 -14.05
C VAL A 105 -16.52 28.96 -13.77
N HIS A 106 -17.29 28.60 -14.81
CA HIS A 106 -18.53 27.85 -14.66
C HIS A 106 -18.26 26.40 -14.20
N ASP A 107 -17.18 25.79 -14.69
CA ASP A 107 -16.74 24.45 -14.30
C ASP A 107 -15.25 24.49 -13.89
N PRO A 108 -14.94 24.94 -12.67
CA PRO A 108 -13.56 25.01 -12.21
C PRO A 108 -12.94 23.62 -12.00
N GLU A 109 -13.76 22.61 -11.75
CA GLU A 109 -13.30 21.25 -11.51
C GLU A 109 -12.67 20.62 -12.76
N ILE A 110 -13.26 20.78 -13.95
CA ILE A 110 -12.66 20.23 -15.17
C ILE A 110 -11.32 20.91 -15.51
N VAL A 111 -11.21 22.21 -15.23
CA VAL A 111 -9.95 22.94 -15.39
C VAL A 111 -8.91 22.41 -14.41
N PHE A 112 -9.30 22.15 -13.15
CA PHE A 112 -8.39 21.57 -12.16
C PHE A 112 -7.89 20.17 -12.58
N VAL A 113 -8.80 19.27 -12.98
CA VAL A 113 -8.45 17.92 -13.48
C VAL A 113 -7.47 18.00 -14.65
N SER A 114 -7.75 18.88 -15.61
CA SER A 114 -6.88 19.10 -16.76
C SER A 114 -5.49 19.58 -16.38
N LEU A 115 -5.38 20.52 -15.42
CA LEU A 115 -4.10 21.00 -14.92
C LEU A 115 -3.31 19.89 -14.20
N VAL A 116 -3.99 19.02 -13.45
CA VAL A 116 -3.37 17.84 -12.81
C VAL A 116 -2.84 16.86 -13.87
N LEU A 117 -3.60 16.59 -14.93
CA LEU A 117 -3.13 15.75 -16.04
C LEU A 117 -1.87 16.33 -16.71
N ILE A 118 -1.84 17.66 -16.96
CA ILE A 118 -0.65 18.34 -17.49
C ILE A 118 0.53 18.18 -16.53
N GLY A 119 0.30 18.35 -15.22
CA GLY A 119 1.31 18.15 -14.20
C GLY A 119 1.82 16.71 -14.13
N MET A 120 0.94 15.73 -14.31
CA MET A 120 1.29 14.32 -14.22
C MET A 120 2.12 13.86 -15.42
N LEU A 121 1.77 14.29 -16.64
CA LEU A 121 2.42 13.83 -17.87
C LEU A 121 3.64 14.67 -18.28
N TYR A 122 3.53 16.00 -18.22
CA TYR A 122 4.46 16.91 -18.89
C TYR A 122 5.36 17.72 -17.97
N TYR A 123 5.15 17.68 -16.64
CA TYR A 123 5.94 18.48 -15.72
C TYR A 123 7.41 18.04 -15.69
N ASP A 124 8.30 18.98 -15.97
CA ASP A 124 9.76 18.83 -16.03
C ASP A 124 10.49 19.82 -15.08
N GLY A 125 9.75 20.47 -14.19
CA GLY A 125 10.21 21.58 -13.36
C GLY A 125 9.56 22.92 -13.73
N VAL A 126 9.08 23.08 -14.97
CA VAL A 126 8.47 24.33 -15.47
C VAL A 126 7.00 24.11 -15.85
N PHE A 127 6.11 24.24 -14.85
CA PHE A 127 4.69 23.92 -15.03
C PHE A 127 3.98 24.74 -16.12
N TYR A 128 4.14 26.07 -16.12
CA TYR A 128 3.39 26.94 -17.05
C TYR A 128 3.81 26.76 -18.51
N GLU A 129 5.03 26.30 -18.78
CA GLU A 129 5.45 25.99 -20.15
C GLU A 129 4.65 24.81 -20.73
N SER A 130 4.43 23.78 -19.91
CA SER A 130 3.59 22.63 -20.27
C SER A 130 2.13 23.05 -20.48
N VAL A 131 1.62 23.97 -19.66
CA VAL A 131 0.27 24.54 -19.82
C VAL A 131 0.16 25.33 -21.14
N ARG A 132 1.17 26.13 -21.49
CA ARG A 132 1.23 26.88 -22.75
C ARG A 132 1.28 25.97 -23.98
N LYS A 133 2.00 24.85 -23.89
CA LYS A 133 2.05 23.84 -24.97
C LYS A 133 0.72 23.12 -25.15
N THR A 134 -0.07 22.97 -24.09
CA THR A 134 -1.37 22.28 -24.13
C THR A 134 -2.50 23.23 -24.60
N TYR A 135 -2.56 24.46 -24.07
CA TYR A 135 -3.61 25.43 -24.38
C TYR A 135 -3.18 26.47 -25.41
N LYS A 136 -2.65 26.01 -26.55
CA LYS A 136 -2.08 26.89 -27.58
C LYS A 136 -3.08 27.94 -28.09
N ASN A 137 -4.35 27.56 -28.27
CA ASN A 137 -5.37 28.45 -28.82
C ASN A 137 -5.69 29.59 -27.85
N LEU A 138 -5.68 29.29 -26.54
CA LEU A 138 -5.95 30.27 -25.50
C LEU A 138 -4.81 31.31 -25.41
N TYR A 139 -3.56 30.86 -25.41
CA TYR A 139 -2.39 31.74 -25.31
C TYR A 139 -2.10 32.53 -26.60
N GLN A 140 -2.64 32.12 -27.75
CA GLN A 140 -2.65 32.95 -28.96
C GLN A 140 -3.59 34.15 -28.86
N ARG A 141 -4.66 34.05 -28.06
CA ARG A 141 -5.73 35.06 -27.97
C ARG A 141 -5.58 36.01 -26.79
N TYR A 142 -4.89 35.60 -25.72
CA TYR A 142 -4.72 36.38 -24.50
C TYR A 142 -3.27 36.39 -24.03
N SER A 143 -2.89 37.44 -23.28
CA SER A 143 -1.56 37.53 -22.69
C SER A 143 -1.34 36.46 -21.61
N GLU A 144 -0.08 36.01 -21.47
CA GLU A 144 0.30 35.00 -20.49
C GLU A 144 -0.14 35.38 -19.07
N GLN A 145 0.07 36.65 -18.70
CA GLN A 145 -0.31 37.16 -17.37
C GLN A 145 -1.80 37.00 -17.08
N LYS A 146 -2.68 37.18 -18.08
CA LYS A 146 -4.13 37.10 -17.91
C LYS A 146 -4.58 35.65 -17.70
N VAL A 147 -4.06 34.73 -18.51
CA VAL A 147 -4.38 33.29 -18.42
C VAL A 147 -3.82 32.69 -17.14
N GLU A 148 -2.53 32.92 -16.85
CA GLU A 148 -1.87 32.40 -15.66
C GLU A 148 -2.44 33.01 -14.37
N GLY A 149 -2.85 34.29 -14.41
CA GLY A 149 -3.55 34.95 -13.31
C GLY A 149 -4.89 34.29 -12.97
N LEU A 150 -5.69 33.96 -13.99
CA LEU A 150 -6.96 33.25 -13.80
C LEU A 150 -6.74 31.85 -13.21
N ILE A 151 -5.76 31.11 -13.74
CA ILE A 151 -5.38 29.79 -13.21
C ILE A 151 -4.97 29.88 -11.75
N ARG A 152 -4.16 30.88 -11.36
CA ARG A 152 -3.75 31.08 -9.96
C ARG A 152 -4.94 31.38 -9.05
N THR A 153 -5.89 32.18 -9.51
CA THR A 153 -7.13 32.48 -8.78
C THR A 153 -7.96 31.23 -8.56
N LEU A 154 -8.12 30.39 -9.58
CA LEU A 154 -8.83 29.11 -9.49
C LEU A 154 -8.12 28.17 -8.50
N LEU A 155 -6.81 27.99 -8.62
CA LEU A 155 -6.03 27.10 -7.75
C LEU A 155 -6.01 27.55 -6.29
N ASN A 156 -6.13 28.85 -6.02
CA ASN A 156 -6.24 29.35 -4.64
C ASN A 156 -7.49 28.82 -3.92
N ASN A 157 -8.57 28.52 -4.63
CA ASN A 157 -9.80 27.96 -4.03
C ASN A 157 -9.61 26.52 -3.53
N TYR A 158 -8.67 25.79 -4.12
CA TYR A 158 -8.35 24.40 -3.78
C TYR A 158 -7.14 24.26 -2.85
N ARG A 159 -6.59 25.39 -2.41
CA ARG A 159 -5.41 25.41 -1.56
C ARG A 159 -5.75 24.98 -0.14
N ILE A 160 -5.08 23.93 0.33
CA ILE A 160 -5.12 23.50 1.72
C ILE A 160 -4.20 24.44 2.53
N LYS A 161 -4.71 24.96 3.66
CA LYS A 161 -3.86 25.68 4.62
C LYS A 161 -3.03 24.63 5.35
N ASP A 162 -1.71 24.76 5.32
CA ASP A 162 -0.83 23.97 6.17
C ASP A 162 -1.03 24.47 7.61
N ASP A 163 -1.81 23.75 8.41
CA ASP A 163 -2.14 24.12 9.80
C ASP A 163 -0.92 24.13 10.72
N VAL A 164 0.20 23.53 10.30
CA VAL A 164 1.40 23.32 11.14
C VAL A 164 2.48 24.38 10.94
N THR A 165 2.65 24.94 9.75
CA THR A 165 3.76 25.88 9.44
C THR A 165 3.30 27.30 9.13
N GLY A 166 2.00 27.53 8.93
CA GLY A 166 1.46 28.83 8.52
C GLY A 166 2.04 29.37 7.20
N THR A 167 2.85 28.58 6.50
CA THR A 167 3.67 29.04 5.38
C THR A 167 2.93 28.81 4.08
N LYS A 168 2.86 29.88 3.28
CA LYS A 168 2.18 29.85 1.99
C LYS A 168 2.96 28.99 0.98
N THR A 169 2.58 27.72 0.81
CA THR A 169 3.06 26.82 -0.27
C THR A 169 2.87 27.43 -1.67
N ARG A 170 3.77 27.16 -2.63
CA ARG A 170 3.59 27.66 -4.00
C ARG A 170 2.27 27.15 -4.57
N ILE A 171 1.52 28.00 -5.28
CA ILE A 171 0.18 27.66 -5.82
C ILE A 171 0.22 26.41 -6.72
N ILE A 172 1.32 26.22 -7.46
CA ILE A 172 1.55 25.06 -8.32
C ILE A 172 1.60 23.74 -7.51
N ASN A 173 2.01 23.77 -6.24
CA ASN A 173 2.06 22.56 -5.40
C ASN A 173 0.67 21.96 -5.19
N VAL A 174 -0.41 22.73 -5.32
CA VAL A 174 -1.79 22.20 -5.25
C VAL A 174 -2.03 21.24 -6.42
N VAL A 175 -1.59 21.60 -7.62
CA VAL A 175 -1.69 20.74 -8.81
C VAL A 175 -0.77 19.53 -8.65
N LEU A 176 0.48 19.76 -8.26
CA LEU A 176 1.47 18.68 -8.11
C LEU A 176 1.10 17.69 -6.99
N ALA A 177 0.44 18.13 -5.92
CA ALA A 177 -0.12 17.24 -4.91
C ALA A 177 -1.23 16.36 -5.51
N GLY A 178 -2.06 16.91 -6.40
CA GLY A 178 -3.05 16.14 -7.15
C GLY A 178 -2.45 15.07 -8.06
N THR A 179 -1.19 15.24 -8.51
CA THR A 179 -0.49 14.25 -9.33
C THR A 179 0.09 13.08 -8.53
N ILE A 180 0.20 13.21 -7.20
CA ILE A 180 0.96 12.33 -6.30
C ILE A 180 2.47 12.41 -6.59
N VAL A 181 2.90 11.95 -7.77
CA VAL A 181 4.27 12.03 -8.30
C VAL A 181 4.18 12.45 -9.78
N PRO A 182 4.85 13.53 -10.20
CA PRO A 182 4.94 13.87 -11.63
C PRO A 182 5.81 12.88 -12.40
N SER A 183 5.55 12.67 -13.70
CA SER A 183 6.27 11.69 -14.54
C SER A 183 7.79 11.85 -14.49
N TYR A 184 8.29 13.08 -14.46
CA TYR A 184 9.72 13.39 -14.39
C TYR A 184 10.41 12.93 -13.08
N TYR A 185 9.67 12.82 -11.98
CA TYR A 185 10.19 12.31 -10.70
C TYR A 185 9.89 10.81 -10.50
N LEU A 186 9.18 10.19 -11.45
CA LEU A 186 8.69 8.83 -11.28
C LEU A 186 9.83 7.80 -11.31
N GLY A 187 10.86 7.97 -12.14
CA GLY A 187 12.03 7.08 -12.12
C GLY A 187 12.74 7.04 -10.75
N ALA A 188 12.93 8.21 -10.13
CA ALA A 188 13.49 8.30 -8.78
C ALA A 188 12.57 7.70 -7.70
N PHE A 189 11.25 7.82 -7.89
CA PHE A 189 10.27 7.17 -7.03
C PHE A 189 10.31 5.65 -7.16
N PHE A 190 10.43 5.10 -8.38
CA PHE A 190 10.62 3.66 -8.59
C PHE A 190 11.90 3.15 -7.92
N GLU A 191 13.01 3.88 -8.02
CA GLU A 191 14.25 3.52 -7.31
C GLU A 191 14.04 3.51 -5.79
N PHE A 192 13.33 4.50 -5.25
CA PHE A 192 13.01 4.56 -3.83
C PHE A 192 12.15 3.38 -3.36
N ILE A 193 11.09 3.03 -4.12
CA ILE A 193 10.25 1.86 -3.81
C ILE A 193 11.03 0.55 -3.98
N TYR A 194 11.93 0.47 -4.96
CA TYR A 194 12.79 -0.70 -5.15
C TYR A 194 13.71 -0.94 -3.97
N ASP A 195 14.33 0.12 -3.43
CA ASP A 195 15.17 -0.01 -2.24
C ASP A 195 14.35 -0.40 -0.99
N ILE A 196 13.07 0.02 -0.88
CA ILE A 196 12.15 -0.50 0.15
C ILE A 196 11.89 -1.99 -0.07
N TYR A 197 11.57 -2.41 -1.29
CA TYR A 197 11.34 -3.81 -1.61
C TYR A 197 12.54 -4.69 -1.23
N LYS A 198 13.76 -4.24 -1.55
CA LYS A 198 15.00 -4.98 -1.26
C LYS A 198 15.35 -5.01 0.23
N LEU A 199 15.22 -3.88 0.93
CA LEU A 199 15.68 -3.75 2.31
C LEU A 199 14.63 -4.08 3.36
N ASN A 200 13.37 -3.73 3.11
CA ASN A 200 12.28 -3.92 4.06
C ASN A 200 11.50 -5.19 3.79
N PHE A 201 11.41 -5.64 2.53
CA PHE A 201 10.64 -6.84 2.17
C PHE A 201 11.52 -8.02 1.75
N ASP A 202 12.86 -7.87 1.84
CA ASP A 202 13.82 -8.92 1.49
C ASP A 202 13.58 -9.51 0.09
N SER A 203 13.08 -8.69 -0.84
CA SER A 203 12.74 -9.08 -2.22
C SER A 203 11.60 -10.11 -2.34
N ASP A 204 10.65 -10.10 -1.41
CA ASP A 204 9.38 -10.81 -1.51
C ASP A 204 8.22 -9.87 -1.15
N LEU A 205 7.02 -10.08 -1.69
CA LEU A 205 5.87 -9.22 -1.36
C LEU A 205 5.17 -9.71 -0.08
N PRO A 206 5.05 -8.86 0.96
CA PRO A 206 4.24 -9.20 2.13
C PRO A 206 2.74 -9.19 1.79
N ASP A 207 1.95 -9.95 2.57
CA ASP A 207 0.49 -10.05 2.35
C ASP A 207 -0.22 -8.71 2.65
N ASP A 208 0.22 -7.97 3.69
CA ASP A 208 -0.27 -6.62 4.02
C ASP A 208 0.68 -5.51 3.54
N LEU A 209 0.62 -5.18 2.25
CA LEU A 209 1.43 -4.09 1.69
C LEU A 209 1.06 -2.71 2.24
N TYR A 210 -0.19 -2.50 2.65
CA TYR A 210 -0.65 -1.19 3.10
C TYR A 210 -0.02 -0.81 4.45
N GLY A 211 -0.12 -1.72 5.44
CA GLY A 211 0.49 -1.51 6.75
C GLY A 211 2.01 -1.35 6.67
N GLU A 212 2.65 -2.06 5.75
CA GLU A 212 4.09 -2.00 5.53
C GLU A 212 4.57 -0.65 4.97
N PHE A 213 3.91 -0.13 3.92
CA PHE A 213 4.24 1.22 3.44
C PHE A 213 3.88 2.30 4.45
N GLN A 214 2.79 2.12 5.21
CA GLN A 214 2.42 3.03 6.29
C GLN A 214 3.52 3.10 7.36
N PHE A 215 4.09 1.96 7.76
CA PHE A 215 5.22 1.92 8.70
C PHE A 215 6.44 2.70 8.17
N VAL A 216 6.80 2.48 6.91
CA VAL A 216 7.94 3.18 6.28
C VAL A 216 7.72 4.69 6.25
N TYR A 217 6.54 5.12 5.83
CA TYR A 217 6.21 6.54 5.72
C TYR A 217 6.12 7.25 7.07
N ASP A 218 5.53 6.61 8.07
CA ASP A 218 5.55 7.10 9.45
C ASP A 218 6.97 7.26 9.98
N GLY A 219 7.83 6.27 9.73
CA GLY A 219 9.23 6.29 10.14
C GLY A 219 10.06 7.38 9.46
N LEU A 220 9.66 7.84 8.28
CA LEU A 220 10.35 8.86 7.50
C LEU A 220 9.80 10.29 7.71
N GLN A 221 8.71 10.47 8.47
CA GLN A 221 8.05 11.79 8.61
C GLN A 221 9.02 12.91 8.98
N ASN A 222 9.95 12.67 9.91
CA ASN A 222 10.90 13.69 10.36
C ASN A 222 11.92 14.08 9.27
N VAL A 223 12.30 13.14 8.40
CA VAL A 223 13.24 13.38 7.29
C VAL A 223 12.54 14.08 6.12
N MET A 224 11.25 13.77 5.92
CA MET A 224 10.41 14.30 4.84
C MET A 224 9.99 15.77 5.05
N ARG A 225 10.15 16.32 6.26
CA ARG A 225 9.87 17.75 6.57
C ARG A 225 10.90 18.73 6.00
N SER A 226 11.95 18.24 5.34
CA SER A 226 12.93 19.07 4.67
C SER A 226 12.32 19.82 3.47
N GLU A 227 12.71 21.09 3.31
CA GLU A 227 12.22 21.96 2.23
C GLU A 227 12.83 21.66 0.84
N SER A 228 13.85 20.82 0.75
CA SER A 228 14.48 20.42 -0.51
C SER A 228 13.75 19.26 -1.19
N ASP A 229 13.90 19.12 -2.52
CA ASP A 229 13.40 17.96 -3.27
C ASP A 229 14.29 16.71 -3.11
N GLU A 230 15.33 16.79 -2.28
CA GLU A 230 16.27 15.70 -2.01
C GLU A 230 15.92 14.98 -0.71
N LEU A 231 15.78 13.65 -0.77
CA LEU A 231 15.64 12.80 0.40
C LEU A 231 16.93 12.00 0.59
N LYS A 232 17.68 12.31 1.64
CA LYS A 232 18.84 11.51 2.04
C LYS A 232 18.39 10.41 2.99
N VAL A 233 18.45 9.17 2.54
CA VAL A 233 18.16 8.01 3.39
C VAL A 233 19.48 7.41 3.86
N ASN A 234 19.74 7.52 5.17
CA ASN A 234 21.01 7.10 5.76
C ASN A 234 21.29 5.59 5.56
N VAL A 235 20.24 4.78 5.41
CA VAL A 235 20.35 3.32 5.24
C VAL A 235 20.91 2.96 3.88
N THR A 236 20.42 3.60 2.81
CA THR A 236 20.86 3.33 1.44
C THR A 236 22.08 4.16 1.04
N LYS A 237 22.42 5.19 1.83
CA LYS A 237 23.42 6.24 1.51
C LYS A 237 23.12 6.96 0.19
N LYS A 238 21.90 6.82 -0.33
CA LYS A 238 21.43 7.45 -1.56
C LYS A 238 20.63 8.71 -1.25
N THR A 239 20.64 9.61 -2.22
CA THR A 239 19.79 10.80 -2.23
C THR A 239 18.75 10.62 -3.31
N TYR A 240 17.49 10.43 -2.92
CA TYR A 240 16.37 10.32 -3.87
C TYR A 240 15.83 11.70 -4.20
N LYS A 241 15.47 11.94 -5.46
CA LYS A 241 14.75 13.14 -5.87
C LYS A 241 13.26 12.92 -5.70
N LEU A 242 12.73 13.30 -4.53
CA LEU A 242 11.29 13.27 -4.24
C LEU A 242 10.80 14.71 -4.12
N ILE A 243 9.94 15.10 -5.05
CA ILE A 243 9.39 16.46 -5.09
C ILE A 243 8.66 16.81 -3.79
N LYS A 244 8.79 18.07 -3.36
CA LYS A 244 8.17 18.61 -2.15
C LYS A 244 6.69 18.24 -2.01
N SER A 245 5.90 18.30 -3.09
CA SER A 245 4.48 17.96 -3.03
C SER A 245 4.23 16.52 -2.60
N THR A 246 5.04 15.56 -3.08
CA THR A 246 4.95 14.15 -2.68
C THR A 246 5.34 13.97 -1.22
N LYS A 247 6.41 14.64 -0.77
CA LYS A 247 6.83 14.61 0.65
C LYS A 247 5.72 15.15 1.57
N GLN A 248 5.06 16.23 1.17
CA GLN A 248 3.94 16.81 1.92
C GLN A 248 2.75 15.85 2.02
N LEU A 249 2.43 15.11 0.95
CA LEU A 249 1.39 14.08 0.98
C LEU A 249 1.73 12.94 1.93
N ILE A 250 3.00 12.50 1.98
CA ILE A 250 3.47 11.47 2.90
C ILE A 250 3.33 11.93 4.36
N THR A 251 3.66 13.20 4.65
CA THR A 251 3.55 13.74 6.01
C THR A 251 2.13 14.03 6.46
N ASN A 252 1.17 14.14 5.54
CA ASN A 252 -0.21 14.45 5.87
C ASN A 252 -1.06 13.17 5.99
N PRO A 253 -1.57 12.83 7.18
CA PRO A 253 -2.31 11.58 7.39
C PRO A 253 -3.59 11.48 6.55
N VAL A 254 -4.18 12.61 6.14
CA VAL A 254 -5.40 12.63 5.32
C VAL A 254 -5.13 12.22 3.86
N TYR A 255 -3.91 12.43 3.37
CA TYR A 255 -3.56 12.24 1.96
C TYR A 255 -2.49 11.16 1.71
N ASN A 256 -1.98 10.54 2.77
CA ASN A 256 -1.01 9.45 2.70
C ASN A 256 -1.53 8.22 1.92
N ASP A 257 -2.84 7.95 1.98
CA ASP A 257 -3.49 6.84 1.28
C ASP A 257 -3.18 6.80 -0.23
N ALA A 258 -3.16 7.96 -0.90
CA ALA A 258 -2.87 8.05 -2.32
C ALA A 258 -1.42 7.65 -2.64
N VAL A 259 -0.46 8.05 -1.79
CA VAL A 259 0.95 7.69 -1.96
C VAL A 259 1.16 6.20 -1.69
N ILE A 260 0.53 5.65 -0.66
CA ILE A 260 0.58 4.21 -0.35
C ILE A 260 0.04 3.39 -1.52
N LYS A 261 -1.13 3.76 -2.06
CA LYS A 261 -1.71 3.08 -3.24
C LYS A 261 -0.79 3.12 -4.45
N LEU A 262 -0.16 4.25 -4.75
CA LEU A 262 0.82 4.34 -5.83
C LEU A 262 2.03 3.44 -5.57
N SER A 263 2.51 3.41 -4.32
CA SER A 263 3.65 2.57 -3.90
C SER A 263 3.35 1.08 -4.09
N ILE A 264 2.13 0.66 -3.79
CA ILE A 264 1.63 -0.71 -4.00
C ILE A 264 1.61 -1.06 -5.49
N ILE A 265 1.15 -0.15 -6.35
CA ILE A 265 1.17 -0.36 -7.81
C ILE A 265 2.61 -0.54 -8.30
N VAL A 266 3.51 0.35 -7.88
CA VAL A 266 4.92 0.33 -8.27
C VAL A 266 5.63 -0.92 -7.79
N VAL A 267 5.48 -1.32 -6.51
CA VAL A 267 6.18 -2.50 -5.97
C VAL A 267 5.71 -3.79 -6.63
N ARG A 268 4.42 -3.89 -7.02
CA ARG A 268 3.90 -5.04 -7.78
C ARG A 268 4.49 -5.11 -9.19
N LEU A 269 4.78 -3.99 -9.82
CA LEU A 269 5.47 -3.96 -11.12
C LEU A 269 6.94 -4.40 -10.99
N ILE A 270 7.60 -3.92 -9.93
CA ILE A 270 8.98 -4.29 -9.59
C ILE A 270 9.07 -5.80 -9.31
N ASP A 271 8.19 -6.32 -8.47
CA ASP A 271 8.16 -7.74 -8.12
C ASP A 271 7.94 -8.63 -9.36
N LYS A 272 6.97 -8.28 -10.21
CA LYS A 272 6.73 -8.99 -11.48
C LYS A 272 7.97 -9.03 -12.37
N TYR A 273 8.72 -7.92 -12.44
CA TYR A 273 9.95 -7.85 -13.22
C TYR A 273 11.05 -8.76 -12.63
N ILE A 274 11.22 -8.77 -11.31
CA ILE A 274 12.26 -9.54 -10.63
C ILE A 274 12.01 -11.05 -10.74
N TRP A 275 10.74 -11.46 -10.69
CA TRP A 275 10.32 -12.86 -10.83
C TRP A 275 10.07 -13.29 -12.29
N ASP A 276 10.58 -12.51 -13.26
CA ASP A 276 10.59 -12.83 -14.69
C ASP A 276 9.19 -13.16 -15.25
N LYS A 277 8.17 -12.46 -14.76
CA LYS A 277 6.83 -12.49 -15.34
C LYS A 277 6.78 -11.38 -16.38
N ASP A 278 6.96 -11.76 -17.65
CA ASP A 278 6.77 -10.88 -18.80
C ASP A 278 5.50 -10.06 -18.64
N ASN A 279 5.64 -8.73 -18.68
CA ASN A 279 4.51 -7.84 -18.51
C ASN A 279 4.68 -6.65 -19.44
N VAL A 280 3.85 -6.60 -20.49
CA VAL A 280 3.77 -5.44 -21.39
C VAL A 280 3.08 -4.32 -20.64
N LEU A 281 3.84 -3.28 -20.27
CA LEU A 281 3.30 -2.11 -19.61
C LEU A 281 2.78 -1.11 -20.65
N HIS A 282 1.46 -0.99 -20.75
CA HIS A 282 0.79 -0.11 -21.71
C HIS A 282 0.64 1.34 -21.21
N ASN A 283 0.62 1.55 -19.89
CA ASN A 283 0.34 2.87 -19.32
C ASN A 283 1.51 3.85 -19.55
N PRO A 284 1.30 4.97 -20.25
CA PRO A 284 2.39 5.85 -20.68
C PRO A 284 3.13 6.51 -19.52
N TYR A 285 2.41 6.80 -18.42
CA TYR A 285 3.00 7.39 -17.23
C TYR A 285 3.87 6.39 -16.48
N LEU A 286 3.33 5.21 -16.16
CA LEU A 286 4.10 4.17 -15.46
C LEU A 286 5.26 3.66 -16.31
N LYS A 287 5.09 3.57 -17.63
CA LYS A 287 6.10 3.12 -18.58
C LYS A 287 7.36 3.99 -18.53
N ARG A 288 7.20 5.32 -18.54
CA ARG A 288 8.33 6.23 -18.47
C ARG A 288 9.16 6.03 -17.19
N GLY A 289 8.50 6.01 -16.03
CA GLY A 289 9.19 5.82 -14.75
C GLY A 289 9.85 4.44 -14.63
N TYR A 290 9.18 3.41 -15.15
CA TYR A 290 9.69 2.04 -15.19
C TYR A 290 10.92 1.91 -16.10
N GLU A 291 10.92 2.50 -17.29
CA GLU A 291 12.06 2.48 -18.22
C GLU A 291 13.26 3.27 -17.67
N GLU A 292 13.01 4.45 -17.07
CA GLU A 292 14.05 5.23 -16.39
C GLU A 292 14.68 4.41 -15.25
N TRP A 293 13.88 3.70 -14.45
CA TRP A 293 14.38 2.82 -13.40
C TRP A 293 15.12 1.60 -13.95
N LEU A 294 14.63 0.95 -15.01
CA LEU A 294 15.33 -0.16 -15.65
C LEU A 294 16.74 0.24 -16.12
N SER A 295 16.93 1.49 -16.55
CA SER A 295 18.24 2.00 -16.98
C SER A 295 19.25 2.11 -15.84
N THR A 296 18.81 2.17 -14.58
CA THR A 296 19.68 2.26 -13.40
C THR A 296 20.02 0.90 -12.79
N ILE A 297 19.28 -0.16 -13.14
CA ILE A 297 19.49 -1.51 -12.60
C ILE A 297 20.50 -2.29 -13.42
N ASN A 298 21.47 -2.90 -12.74
CA ASN A 298 22.36 -3.88 -13.35
C ASN A 298 21.78 -5.29 -13.19
N ARG A 299 21.24 -5.84 -14.30
CA ARG A 299 20.60 -7.18 -14.34
C ARG A 299 21.51 -8.29 -13.80
N GLU A 300 22.81 -8.27 -14.07
CA GLU A 300 23.73 -9.37 -13.73
C GLU A 300 23.94 -9.52 -12.21
N LYS A 301 23.81 -8.44 -11.43
CA LYS A 301 23.96 -8.48 -9.96
C LYS A 301 22.70 -8.97 -9.24
N GLU A 302 21.52 -8.81 -9.84
CA GLU A 302 20.25 -9.12 -9.17
C GLU A 302 19.86 -10.60 -9.30
N TYR A 303 20.24 -11.27 -10.40
CA TYR A 303 20.01 -12.71 -10.57
C TYR A 303 20.80 -13.57 -9.57
N GLY A 304 21.92 -13.06 -9.04
CA GLY A 304 22.77 -13.75 -8.06
C GLY A 304 22.18 -13.83 -6.64
N HIS A 305 21.17 -13.00 -6.31
CA HIS A 305 20.54 -12.95 -4.98
C HIS A 305 19.21 -13.70 -4.90
N ARG A 306 18.96 -14.65 -5.81
CA ARG A 306 17.83 -15.58 -5.75
C ARG A 306 17.99 -16.59 -4.60
N SER A 307 17.86 -16.14 -3.36
CA SER A 307 17.47 -17.03 -2.28
C SER A 307 16.05 -16.68 -1.89
N LYS A 308 15.10 -17.56 -2.20
CA LYS A 308 13.91 -17.63 -1.35
C LYS A 308 14.42 -17.98 0.04
N SER A 309 14.60 -16.97 0.89
CA SER A 309 14.58 -17.26 2.31
C SER A 309 13.16 -17.69 2.60
N GLU A 310 12.92 -19.00 2.73
CA GLU A 310 11.75 -19.56 3.40
C GLU A 310 11.81 -19.22 4.90
N GLN A 311 12.10 -17.96 5.23
CA GLN A 311 11.89 -17.48 6.58
C GLN A 311 10.38 -17.30 6.70
N LEU A 312 9.79 -18.25 7.43
CA LEU A 312 8.42 -18.22 7.94
C LEU A 312 7.91 -16.79 8.04
N ARG A 313 6.94 -16.49 7.18
CA ARG A 313 6.23 -15.22 7.08
C ARG A 313 5.85 -14.75 8.49
N SER A 314 6.24 -13.52 8.82
CA SER A 314 5.79 -12.69 9.93
C SER A 314 5.02 -13.42 11.04
N CYS A 315 5.72 -14.21 11.87
CA CYS A 315 5.22 -14.50 13.21
C CYS A 315 5.34 -13.18 13.98
N TRP A 316 4.21 -12.50 14.17
CA TRP A 316 4.10 -11.31 15.02
C TRP A 316 4.08 -11.66 16.51
N GLU A 317 4.21 -12.95 16.83
CA GLU A 317 4.02 -13.51 18.15
C GLU A 317 5.23 -14.35 18.56
N PRO A 318 5.63 -14.27 19.84
CA PRO A 318 6.62 -15.18 20.39
C PRO A 318 6.05 -16.59 20.55
N GLU A 319 6.85 -17.60 20.23
CA GLU A 319 6.46 -19.01 20.27
C GLU A 319 7.37 -19.81 21.21
N TYR A 320 6.82 -20.86 21.84
CA TYR A 320 7.62 -21.80 22.61
C TYR A 320 8.16 -22.91 21.71
N VAL A 321 9.45 -23.20 21.82
CA VAL A 321 10.11 -24.31 21.13
C VAL A 321 10.88 -25.16 22.12
N LEU A 322 10.70 -26.48 22.05
CA LEU A 322 11.46 -27.44 22.81
C LEU A 322 12.66 -27.93 21.98
N ASN A 323 13.87 -27.80 22.53
CA ASN A 323 15.07 -28.39 21.94
C ASN A 323 15.80 -29.24 22.99
N GLY A 324 15.81 -30.56 22.78
CA GLY A 324 16.26 -31.51 23.77
C GLY A 324 15.37 -31.48 25.02
N ASN A 325 15.96 -31.08 26.15
CA ASN A 325 15.25 -30.98 27.43
C ASN A 325 14.96 -29.53 27.85
N THR A 326 15.27 -28.56 27.00
CA THR A 326 15.19 -27.14 27.34
C THR A 326 14.11 -26.46 26.50
N VAL A 327 13.26 -25.69 27.18
CA VAL A 327 12.23 -24.86 26.53
C VAL A 327 12.80 -23.48 26.24
N TYR A 328 12.67 -23.05 24.99
CA TYR A 328 13.06 -21.74 24.51
C TYR A 328 11.83 -20.91 24.14
N LEU A 329 11.94 -19.61 24.34
CA LEU A 329 11.04 -18.61 23.76
C LEU A 329 11.68 -18.05 22.51
N VAL A 330 11.09 -18.29 21.35
CA VAL A 330 11.54 -17.70 20.09
C VAL A 330 10.87 -16.34 19.96
N PRO A 331 11.61 -15.22 20.09
CA PRO A 331 11.03 -13.90 19.91
C PRO A 331 10.67 -13.67 18.44
N PRO A 332 9.59 -12.93 18.15
CA PRO A 332 9.24 -12.58 16.79
C PRO A 332 10.24 -11.56 16.23
N ILE A 333 10.30 -11.45 14.91
CA ILE A 333 11.07 -10.41 14.25
C ILE A 333 10.30 -9.09 14.38
N HIS A 334 10.86 -8.13 15.12
CA HIS A 334 10.21 -6.83 15.32
C HIS A 334 10.67 -5.79 14.32
N ARG A 335 9.77 -4.85 13.99
CA ARG A 335 10.10 -3.62 13.25
C ARG A 335 9.85 -2.42 14.15
N VAL A 336 10.87 -1.59 14.34
CA VAL A 336 10.82 -0.41 15.23
C VAL A 336 11.07 0.85 14.42
N LYS A 337 10.23 1.87 14.59
CA LYS A 337 10.34 3.15 13.86
C LYS A 337 11.67 3.86 14.18
N ALA A 338 12.21 4.60 13.20
CA ALA A 338 13.46 5.35 13.34
C ALA A 338 13.41 6.47 14.40
N THR A 339 12.23 6.80 14.92
CA THR A 339 12.02 7.74 16.03
C THR A 339 12.62 7.25 17.34
N TYR A 340 12.76 5.93 17.52
CA TYR A 340 13.36 5.35 18.71
C TYR A 340 14.88 5.20 18.53
N ASP A 341 15.64 5.44 19.60
CA ASP A 341 17.07 5.15 19.60
C ASP A 341 17.29 3.64 19.76
N TYR A 342 17.87 3.02 18.73
CA TYR A 342 18.14 1.58 18.71
C TYR A 342 19.03 1.11 19.86
N ARG A 343 19.87 1.99 20.42
CA ARG A 343 20.76 1.65 21.55
C ARG A 343 20.01 1.45 22.86
N ASN A 344 18.80 2.02 22.95
CA ASN A 344 17.97 1.94 24.14
C ASN A 344 16.92 0.82 24.04
N ILE A 345 16.97 -0.01 22.98
CA ILE A 345 16.03 -1.09 22.78
C ILE A 345 16.48 -2.33 23.54
N ARG A 346 15.60 -2.84 24.39
CA ARG A 346 15.82 -4.01 25.24
C ARG A 346 14.66 -4.98 25.13
N ILE A 347 14.97 -6.25 25.33
CA ILE A 347 13.98 -7.30 25.47
C ILE A 347 13.91 -7.68 26.94
N ILE A 348 12.70 -7.63 27.48
CA ILE A 348 12.43 -8.01 28.87
C ILE A 348 11.42 -9.14 28.84
N VAL A 349 11.76 -10.27 29.47
CA VAL A 349 10.84 -11.38 29.72
C VAL A 349 10.62 -11.50 31.21
N LYS A 350 9.36 -11.38 31.62
CA LYS A 350 8.92 -11.54 33.01
C LYS A 350 8.11 -12.81 33.14
N ASN A 351 8.19 -13.48 34.28
CA ASN A 351 7.19 -14.46 34.69
C ASN A 351 6.61 -13.98 36.01
N GLU A 352 5.31 -13.69 35.99
CA GLU A 352 4.65 -12.94 37.05
C GLU A 352 5.33 -11.57 37.25
N GLU A 353 5.91 -11.30 38.41
CA GLU A 353 6.62 -10.05 38.71
C GLU A 353 8.15 -10.17 38.55
N LYS A 354 8.67 -11.38 38.32
CA LYS A 354 10.12 -11.63 38.26
C LYS A 354 10.64 -11.51 36.84
N VAL A 355 11.64 -10.66 36.63
CA VAL A 355 12.39 -10.58 35.37
C VAL A 355 13.28 -11.82 35.24
N ILE A 356 13.07 -12.60 34.18
CA ILE A 356 13.86 -13.80 33.85
C ILE A 356 14.93 -13.46 32.82
N TYR A 357 14.61 -12.57 31.87
CA TYR A 357 15.53 -12.14 30.83
C TYR A 357 15.44 -10.63 30.69
N ASP A 358 16.59 -9.98 30.65
CA ASP A 358 16.71 -8.56 30.36
C ASP A 358 18.05 -8.33 29.67
N ASN A 359 18.00 -8.13 28.36
CA ASN A 359 19.19 -7.87 27.57
C ASN A 359 18.90 -6.90 26.42
N TYR A 360 19.98 -6.29 25.93
CA TYR A 360 19.95 -5.51 24.69
C TYR A 360 19.79 -6.43 23.48
N VAL A 361 19.22 -5.87 22.43
CA VAL A 361 19.09 -6.58 21.15
C VAL A 361 20.46 -6.79 20.52
N GLU A 362 20.74 -8.02 20.11
CA GLU A 362 22.03 -8.40 19.51
C GLU A 362 22.08 -8.13 18.01
N ASP A 363 21.01 -8.43 17.26
CA ASP A 363 20.95 -8.24 15.81
C ASP A 363 19.92 -7.15 15.44
N ILE A 364 20.47 -5.98 15.06
CA ILE A 364 19.72 -4.81 14.62
C ILE A 364 20.10 -4.51 13.18
N ARG A 365 19.20 -4.79 12.25
CA ARG A 365 19.33 -4.42 10.84
C ARG A 365 18.62 -3.10 10.57
N LYS A 366 19.31 -2.14 9.98
CA LYS A 366 18.68 -0.88 9.55
C LYS A 366 17.82 -1.13 8.31
N ILE A 367 16.58 -0.67 8.37
CA ILE A 367 15.62 -0.70 7.25
C ILE A 367 15.13 0.72 6.96
N ILE A 368 14.52 0.95 5.81
CA ILE A 368 14.00 2.28 5.48
C ILE A 368 12.83 2.59 6.44
N GLY A 369 12.92 3.73 7.13
CA GLY A 369 11.95 4.15 8.15
C GLY A 369 12.17 3.57 9.55
N GLY A 370 13.16 2.69 9.77
CA GLY A 370 13.36 2.10 11.09
C GLY A 370 14.45 1.04 11.21
N TYR A 371 14.20 0.09 12.10
CA TYR A 371 15.08 -1.03 12.42
C TYR A 371 14.28 -2.33 12.40
N GLN A 372 14.87 -3.37 11.84
CA GLN A 372 14.43 -4.75 12.00
C GLN A 372 15.28 -5.38 13.11
N ILE A 373 14.61 -5.97 14.07
CA ILE A 373 15.20 -6.55 15.27
C ILE A 373 14.99 -8.05 15.19
N LYS A 374 16.09 -8.78 15.23
CA LYS A 374 16.09 -10.23 15.31
C LYS A 374 16.84 -10.62 16.57
N ASN A 375 16.26 -11.53 17.34
CA ASN A 375 16.90 -12.04 18.53
C ASN A 375 16.98 -13.57 18.47
N PRO A 376 18.05 -14.15 19.02
CA PRO A 376 18.12 -15.58 19.20
C PRO A 376 17.03 -16.05 20.18
N ALA A 377 16.75 -17.35 20.12
CA ALA A 377 15.82 -17.97 21.06
C ALA A 377 16.32 -17.81 22.50
N ILE A 378 15.42 -17.44 23.40
CA ILE A 378 15.70 -17.15 24.81
C ILE A 378 15.44 -18.42 25.62
N GLU A 379 16.46 -18.93 26.31
CA GLU A 379 16.31 -20.06 27.21
C GLU A 379 15.44 -19.69 28.42
N LEU A 380 14.41 -20.49 28.71
CA LEU A 380 13.53 -20.28 29.84
C LEU A 380 13.77 -21.34 30.93
N SER A 381 14.28 -20.89 32.07
CA SER A 381 14.43 -21.73 33.26
C SER A 381 13.07 -22.12 33.88
N ASN A 382 12.06 -21.27 33.74
CA ASN A 382 10.68 -21.55 34.16
C ASN A 382 9.70 -21.12 33.05
N PRO A 383 9.34 -22.04 32.12
CA PRO A 383 8.47 -21.75 30.99
C PRO A 383 6.97 -21.74 31.34
N LEU A 384 6.60 -22.10 32.58
CA LEU A 384 5.21 -22.19 33.03
C LEU A 384 4.83 -20.97 33.88
N GLY A 385 3.57 -20.54 33.81
CA GLY A 385 3.04 -19.42 34.58
C GLY A 385 2.59 -18.25 33.70
N ARG A 386 2.81 -17.03 34.21
CA ARG A 386 2.36 -15.78 33.57
C ARG A 386 3.55 -15.11 32.90
N ILE A 387 4.01 -15.71 31.82
CA ILE A 387 5.12 -15.15 31.04
C ILE A 387 4.62 -13.96 30.23
N VAL A 388 5.35 -12.85 30.31
CA VAL A 388 5.12 -11.64 29.53
C VAL A 388 6.42 -11.26 28.85
N TYR A 389 6.39 -11.22 27.52
CA TYR A 389 7.46 -10.73 26.68
C TYR A 389 7.20 -9.26 26.33
N GLN A 390 8.22 -8.42 26.52
CA GLN A 390 8.18 -6.99 26.25
C GLN A 390 9.39 -6.57 25.41
N LEU A 391 9.12 -5.80 24.35
CA LEU A 391 10.15 -5.02 23.65
C LEU A 391 10.01 -3.58 24.10
N VAL A 392 11.04 -3.03 24.74
CA VAL A 392 11.01 -1.68 25.31
C VAL A 392 12.07 -0.80 24.65
N ALA A 393 11.76 0.48 24.47
CA ALA A 393 12.73 1.53 24.12
C ALA A 393 12.77 2.56 25.24
N GLY A 394 13.82 2.53 26.05
CA GLY A 394 13.89 3.34 27.28
C GLY A 394 12.76 2.96 28.25
N ASN A 395 11.84 3.89 28.50
CA ASN A 395 10.70 3.70 29.41
C ASN A 395 9.39 3.32 28.70
N GLU A 396 9.38 3.26 27.37
CA GLU A 396 8.19 2.98 26.58
C GLU A 396 8.18 1.52 26.09
N ALA A 397 7.07 0.82 26.30
CA ALA A 397 6.87 -0.51 25.73
C ALA A 397 6.40 -0.39 24.28
N ILE A 398 7.25 -0.82 23.34
CA ILE A 398 6.93 -0.87 21.90
C ILE A 398 6.00 -2.05 21.62
N TYR A 399 6.23 -3.18 22.29
CA TYR A 399 5.42 -4.39 22.18
C TYR A 399 5.29 -5.08 23.52
N GLU A 400 4.13 -5.66 23.77
CA GLU A 400 3.86 -6.51 24.93
C GLU A 400 2.97 -7.68 24.54
N SER A 401 3.38 -8.91 24.89
CA SER A 401 2.61 -10.14 24.59
C SER A 401 1.32 -10.27 25.40
N LYS A 402 1.16 -9.46 26.45
CA LYS A 402 0.04 -9.53 27.42
C LYS A 402 -0.11 -10.96 27.93
N THR A 403 -1.34 -11.48 27.96
CA THR A 403 -1.66 -12.82 28.46
C THR A 403 -1.39 -13.96 27.47
N ARG A 404 -0.91 -13.67 26.25
CA ARG A 404 -0.79 -14.67 25.18
C ARG A 404 0.20 -15.79 25.48
N LEU A 405 1.22 -15.51 26.27
CA LEU A 405 2.25 -16.47 26.68
C LEU A 405 1.92 -17.19 27.99
N HIS A 406 0.75 -16.93 28.60
CA HIS A 406 0.35 -17.57 29.84
C HIS A 406 0.04 -19.05 29.60
N ARG A 407 0.75 -19.93 30.29
CA ARG A 407 0.63 -21.39 30.13
C ARG A 407 0.66 -22.08 31.49
N ASN A 408 -0.33 -22.91 31.76
CA ASN A 408 -0.30 -23.81 32.91
C ASN A 408 0.55 -25.06 32.60
N PHE A 409 0.45 -25.52 31.37
CA PHE A 409 1.24 -26.58 30.76
C PHE A 409 1.42 -26.25 29.27
N ILE A 410 2.42 -26.85 28.62
CA ILE A 410 2.70 -26.69 27.18
C ILE A 410 2.78 -28.08 26.56
N VAL A 411 2.25 -28.25 25.35
CA VAL A 411 2.34 -29.50 24.59
C VAL A 411 3.16 -29.22 23.34
N PHE A 412 4.16 -30.04 23.07
CA PHE A 412 5.01 -29.95 21.89
C PHE A 412 4.83 -31.18 21.00
N ASP A 413 5.03 -31.00 19.69
CA ASP A 413 5.13 -32.11 18.75
C ASP A 413 6.53 -32.73 18.72
N GLU A 414 6.72 -33.73 17.86
CA GLU A 414 7.99 -34.41 17.64
C GLU A 414 9.12 -33.49 17.15
N ARG A 415 8.79 -32.32 16.59
CA ARG A 415 9.74 -31.29 16.13
C ARG A 415 10.00 -30.23 17.19
N GLY A 416 9.36 -30.35 18.36
CA GLY A 416 9.46 -29.39 19.46
C GLY A 416 8.62 -28.13 19.27
N GLN A 417 7.65 -28.10 18.35
CA GLN A 417 6.77 -26.96 18.13
C GLN A 417 5.52 -27.05 19.02
N GLU A 418 5.07 -25.90 19.55
CA GLU A 418 3.88 -25.85 20.41
C GLU A 418 2.61 -26.30 19.65
N GLN A 419 1.85 -27.20 20.28
CA GLN A 419 0.57 -27.70 19.79
C GLN A 419 -0.59 -27.05 20.54
N ALA A 420 -1.55 -26.51 19.79
CA ALA A 420 -2.78 -25.98 20.34
C ALA A 420 -3.75 -27.10 20.72
N ASN A 421 -4.55 -26.85 21.76
CA ASN A 421 -5.58 -27.80 22.19
C ASN A 421 -6.72 -27.88 21.14
N ASN A 422 -7.30 -29.07 20.98
CA ASN A 422 -8.35 -29.40 20.01
C ASN A 422 -7.89 -29.24 18.55
N LYS A 423 -6.66 -29.67 18.27
CA LYS A 423 -6.11 -29.76 16.91
C LYS A 423 -5.82 -31.22 16.61
N ASP A 424 -6.16 -31.65 15.41
CA ASP A 424 -5.86 -33.01 14.95
C ASP A 424 -4.34 -33.22 14.95
N TYR A 425 -3.89 -34.21 15.72
CA TYR A 425 -2.47 -34.59 15.79
C TYR A 425 -2.35 -36.08 16.07
N SER A 426 -1.36 -36.72 15.42
CA SER A 426 -0.95 -38.09 15.72
C SER A 426 0.56 -38.18 15.63
N GLY A 427 1.18 -38.81 16.61
CA GLY A 427 2.63 -38.85 16.75
C GLY A 427 3.06 -38.78 18.21
N THR A 428 4.34 -38.52 18.46
CA THR A 428 4.84 -38.32 19.83
C THR A 428 4.54 -36.89 20.27
N ALA A 429 3.75 -36.73 21.32
CA ALA A 429 3.52 -35.46 21.99
C ALA A 429 4.35 -35.38 23.26
N VAL A 430 4.95 -34.21 23.51
CA VAL A 430 5.71 -33.94 24.73
C VAL A 430 4.97 -32.92 25.58
N PHE A 431 4.64 -33.30 26.80
CA PHE A 431 3.99 -32.45 27.78
C PHE A 431 5.02 -31.84 28.72
N CYS A 432 5.00 -30.51 28.81
CA CYS A 432 5.74 -29.71 29.80
C CYS A 432 4.79 -29.29 30.92
N THR A 433 4.98 -29.85 32.12
CA THR A 433 4.08 -29.68 33.28
C THR A 433 4.86 -29.36 34.55
N LYS A 434 4.19 -28.83 35.59
CA LYS A 434 4.85 -28.53 36.88
C LYS A 434 5.26 -29.79 37.63
N SER A 435 4.45 -30.84 37.54
CA SER A 435 4.67 -32.13 38.19
C SER A 435 4.42 -33.28 37.23
N LYS A 436 4.85 -34.47 37.62
CA LYS A 436 4.54 -35.72 36.91
C LYS A 436 3.03 -35.89 36.78
N VAL A 437 2.58 -36.23 35.58
CA VAL A 437 1.18 -36.56 35.29
C VAL A 437 1.06 -38.06 35.11
N ASP A 438 0.01 -38.64 35.69
CA ASP A 438 -0.27 -40.07 35.56
C ASP A 438 -0.62 -40.42 34.11
N LYS A 439 -0.16 -41.59 33.64
CA LYS A 439 -0.27 -42.10 32.25
C LYS A 439 0.71 -41.50 31.22
N LEU A 440 1.52 -40.50 31.57
CA LEU A 440 2.58 -39.99 30.71
C LEU A 440 3.94 -40.61 31.06
N HIS A 441 4.78 -40.85 30.05
CA HIS A 441 6.13 -41.37 30.26
C HIS A 441 7.10 -40.22 30.55
N LEU A 442 7.38 -39.97 31.83
CA LEU A 442 8.33 -38.98 32.30
C LEU A 442 9.75 -39.34 31.84
N TYR A 443 10.44 -38.41 31.18
CA TYR A 443 11.84 -38.59 30.77
C TYR A 443 12.78 -37.47 31.25
N PHE A 444 12.23 -36.34 31.72
CA PHE A 444 13.01 -35.27 32.34
C PHE A 444 12.25 -34.67 33.52
N SER A 445 12.96 -34.42 34.63
CA SER A 445 12.42 -33.78 35.83
C SER A 445 13.42 -32.72 36.29
N GLY A 446 13.10 -31.44 36.04
CA GLY A 446 13.85 -30.30 36.54
C GLY A 446 13.22 -29.70 37.80
N GLU A 447 13.80 -28.61 38.31
CA GLU A 447 13.28 -27.89 39.48
C GLU A 447 11.98 -27.13 39.18
N ALA A 448 11.83 -26.62 37.96
CA ALA A 448 10.70 -25.76 37.57
C ALA A 448 9.65 -26.47 36.71
N TYR A 449 10.01 -27.54 35.99
CA TYR A 449 9.11 -28.29 35.11
C TYR A 449 9.59 -29.72 34.88
N CYS A 450 8.66 -30.56 34.45
CA CYS A 450 8.86 -31.94 34.02
C CYS A 450 8.49 -32.08 32.54
N LEU A 451 9.21 -32.92 31.80
CA LEU A 451 8.85 -33.29 30.43
C LEU A 451 8.46 -34.77 30.38
N SER A 452 7.28 -35.04 29.84
CA SER A 452 6.73 -36.38 29.69
C SER A 452 6.26 -36.61 28.26
N SER A 453 6.52 -37.80 27.72
CA SER A 453 6.12 -38.19 26.37
C SER A 453 4.82 -38.99 26.36
N TYR A 454 4.05 -38.85 25.29
CA TYR A 454 2.82 -39.58 25.01
C TYR A 454 2.72 -39.90 23.53
N SER A 455 2.39 -41.14 23.18
CA SER A 455 2.09 -41.51 21.80
C SER A 455 0.61 -41.19 21.51
N ALA A 456 0.38 -40.03 20.91
CA ALA A 456 -0.95 -39.52 20.62
C ALA A 456 -1.54 -40.13 19.34
N HIS A 457 -2.78 -40.59 19.44
CA HIS A 457 -3.62 -40.95 18.31
C HIS A 457 -4.74 -39.93 18.13
N LEU A 458 -5.25 -39.82 16.91
CA LEU A 458 -6.33 -38.90 16.59
C LEU A 458 -7.57 -39.23 17.44
N GLY A 459 -8.07 -38.24 18.19
CA GLY A 459 -9.19 -38.40 19.12
C GLY A 459 -8.79 -38.73 20.56
N ASP A 460 -7.50 -38.91 20.84
CA ASP A 460 -7.02 -39.07 22.21
C ASP A 460 -7.23 -37.80 23.04
N ALA A 461 -7.49 -38.01 24.33
CA ALA A 461 -7.64 -36.95 25.32
C ALA A 461 -6.78 -37.24 26.55
N VAL A 462 -5.98 -36.27 26.95
CA VAL A 462 -5.09 -36.36 28.13
C VAL A 462 -5.54 -35.34 29.16
N LEU A 463 -5.72 -35.79 30.41
CA LEU A 463 -6.02 -34.92 31.54
C LEU A 463 -4.71 -34.42 32.18
N VAL A 464 -4.51 -33.11 32.21
CA VAL A 464 -3.36 -32.43 32.81
C VAL A 464 -3.86 -31.30 33.70
N ASP A 465 -3.55 -31.34 35.00
CA ASP A 465 -3.92 -30.31 35.98
C ASP A 465 -5.39 -29.83 35.86
N ASP A 466 -6.32 -30.80 35.92
CA ASP A 466 -7.78 -30.61 35.80
C ASP A 466 -8.26 -30.00 34.46
N LYS A 467 -7.40 -30.00 33.43
CA LYS A 467 -7.73 -29.58 32.07
C LYS A 467 -7.53 -30.72 31.08
N ILE A 468 -8.45 -30.83 30.13
CA ILE A 468 -8.38 -31.85 29.08
C ILE A 468 -7.67 -31.25 27.85
N PHE A 469 -6.63 -31.93 27.39
CA PHE A 469 -5.98 -31.66 26.11
C PHE A 469 -6.41 -32.72 25.09
N ASN A 470 -7.10 -32.28 24.03
CA ASN A 470 -7.64 -33.13 22.98
C ASN A 470 -6.79 -33.03 21.72
N PHE A 471 -6.47 -34.18 21.13
CA PHE A 471 -5.78 -34.30 19.84
C PHE A 471 -6.78 -34.43 18.66
N SER A 472 -7.96 -33.80 18.78
CA SER A 472 -8.92 -33.73 17.68
C SER A 472 -9.72 -32.44 17.67
N GLU A 473 -9.99 -31.91 16.47
CA GLU A 473 -10.87 -30.76 16.23
C GLU A 473 -12.36 -31.08 16.49
N MET A 474 -12.78 -32.34 16.35
CA MET A 474 -14.19 -32.74 16.47
C MET A 474 -14.73 -32.67 17.91
N ILE A 475 -13.86 -32.64 18.91
CA ILE A 475 -14.23 -32.62 20.33
C ILE A 475 -14.04 -31.20 20.88
N ARG A 476 -14.77 -30.22 20.34
CA ARG A 476 -14.95 -28.94 21.05
C ARG A 476 -15.94 -29.17 22.19
N PRO A 477 -15.55 -29.05 23.47
CA PRO A 477 -16.51 -29.13 24.56
C PRO A 477 -17.36 -27.85 24.52
N GLY A 478 -18.59 -27.98 24.03
CA GLY A 478 -19.62 -26.93 24.06
C GLY A 478 -20.04 -26.40 22.70
N VAL A 479 -20.78 -27.20 21.92
CA VAL A 479 -22.14 -26.89 21.43
C VAL A 479 -22.76 -28.25 21.04
N PHE A 480 -23.53 -28.85 21.95
CA PHE A 480 -24.55 -29.81 21.55
C PHE A 480 -25.84 -28.99 21.37
N TRP A 481 -26.48 -29.12 20.20
CA TRP A 481 -27.72 -28.42 19.85
C TRP A 481 -28.88 -28.77 20.79
#